data_AF-A0A522WKM4-F1
#
_entry.id   AF-A0A522WKM4-F1
#
_cell.length_a   1.000
_cell.length_b   1.000
_cell.length_c   1.000
_cell.angle_alpha   90.00
_cell.angle_beta   90.00
_cell.angle_gamma   90.00
#
_symmetry.space_group_name_H-M   'P 1'
#
loop_
_entity.id
_entity.type
_entity.pdbx_description
1 polymer ?
#
loop_
_entity_poly.entity_id
_entity_poly.type
_entity_poly.pdbx_seq_one_letter_code
_entity_poly.pdbx_strand_id
1 'polypeptide(L)'
;MKNPPAISLPQGVRDILPEDALGIGVVETKILAIFSRYGFKRVITPLLEYVDVLSLGMGDNLKDRVLKFIDPSTGRVVAIRPDITPQIARIAATRMRDYPLPLKLCYNASVLRYHDNRDGRRSEVLQVGAEYIAKESSPEADAEMIIIAAEALRELGLKDFKIDIGDVGFLRAVFDGLNLSEPEKKLIKEAIGIKDSSGLDQIINSLGGKIAKADRELLLNLTTFYGEDEVIKKASAFVGKSGASAASRSLENLKCVFSIVADKGFKDFVTIDLGEVRGFDYYTGIIFEGFARGVGKSILSGGRYDNLLGKYGFDMAATGFAFDVENIITALGEKPRRV
;
A
#
# COMPACT_ATOMS: atom_id res chain seq x y z
N MET A 1 8.43 34.92 -37.39
CA MET A 1 8.74 34.76 -35.96
C MET A 1 7.89 33.62 -35.43
N LYS A 2 8.46 32.55 -34.86
CA LYS A 2 7.66 31.52 -34.19
C LYS A 2 7.04 32.15 -32.96
N ASN A 3 5.72 32.00 -32.76
CA ASN A 3 5.09 32.42 -31.52
C ASN A 3 5.82 31.74 -30.35
N PRO A 4 6.15 32.48 -29.28
CA PRO A 4 6.70 31.86 -28.09
C PRO A 4 5.71 30.80 -27.56
N PRO A 5 6.21 29.69 -27.00
CA PRO A 5 5.35 28.67 -26.42
C PRO A 5 4.52 29.28 -25.28
N ALA A 6 3.32 28.74 -25.06
CA ALA A 6 2.53 29.08 -23.88
C ALA A 6 3.32 28.71 -22.61
N ILE A 7 3.34 29.60 -21.61
CA ILE A 7 4.01 29.38 -20.34
C ILE A 7 3.08 28.52 -19.46
N SER A 8 2.98 27.25 -19.79
CA SER A 8 2.13 26.27 -19.11
C SER A 8 2.92 25.01 -18.77
N LEU A 9 2.71 24.46 -17.57
CA LEU A 9 3.26 23.17 -17.18
C LEU A 9 2.49 22.00 -17.82
N PRO A 10 3.11 20.83 -17.98
CA PRO A 10 2.39 19.60 -18.32
C PRO A 10 1.27 19.30 -17.32
N GLN A 11 0.22 18.63 -17.79
CA GLN A 11 -0.89 18.25 -16.92
C GLN A 11 -0.42 17.31 -15.79
N GLY A 12 -0.85 17.60 -14.56
CA GLY A 12 -0.61 16.75 -13.39
C GLY A 12 0.70 17.01 -12.64
N VAL A 13 1.52 17.97 -13.09
CA VAL A 13 2.63 18.54 -12.31
C VAL A 13 2.32 19.99 -11.97
N ARG A 14 2.96 20.54 -10.93
CA ARG A 14 2.78 21.94 -10.53
C ARG A 14 4.01 22.50 -9.84
N ASP A 15 4.13 23.82 -9.85
CA ASP A 15 5.06 24.51 -8.96
C ASP A 15 4.56 24.46 -7.51
N ILE A 16 5.51 24.29 -6.59
CA ILE A 16 5.27 24.38 -5.15
C ILE A 16 5.91 25.69 -4.68
N LEU A 17 5.07 26.64 -4.29
CA LEU A 17 5.51 27.97 -3.88
C LEU A 17 6.16 27.94 -2.49
N PRO A 18 6.98 28.95 -2.12
CA PRO A 18 7.78 28.92 -0.89
C PRO A 18 7.02 28.57 0.40
N GLU A 19 5.78 29.04 0.57
CA GLU A 19 4.95 28.77 1.75
C GLU A 19 4.53 27.29 1.82
N ASP A 20 4.07 26.74 0.70
CA ASP A 20 3.71 25.32 0.59
C ASP A 20 4.96 24.44 0.72
N ALA A 21 6.08 24.84 0.13
CA ALA A 21 7.36 24.15 0.21
C ALA A 21 7.90 24.09 1.64
N LEU A 22 7.68 25.14 2.43
CA LEU A 22 8.03 25.16 3.85
C LEU A 22 7.21 24.13 4.63
N GLY A 23 5.89 24.07 4.42
CA GLY A 23 5.01 23.08 5.06
C GLY A 23 5.43 21.64 4.72
N ILE A 24 5.72 21.38 3.45
CA ILE A 24 6.29 20.12 2.96
C ILE A 24 7.58 19.77 3.70
N GLY A 25 8.55 20.68 3.73
CA GLY A 25 9.84 20.45 4.39
C GLY A 25 9.70 20.14 5.88
N VAL A 26 8.76 20.78 6.59
CA VAL A 26 8.48 20.51 8.01
C VAL A 26 7.90 19.11 8.20
N VAL A 27 6.91 18.72 7.40
CA VAL A 27 6.29 17.39 7.47
C VAL A 27 7.32 16.30 7.17
N GLU A 28 8.06 16.43 6.08
CA GLU A 28 9.09 15.48 5.68
C GLU A 28 10.17 15.31 6.76
N THR A 29 10.64 16.42 7.33
CA THR A 29 11.68 16.40 8.38
C THR A 29 11.19 15.69 9.63
N LYS A 30 9.95 15.95 10.06
CA LYS A 30 9.35 15.29 11.23
C LYS A 30 9.21 13.78 10.99
N ILE A 31 8.67 13.36 9.85
CA ILE A 31 8.51 11.93 9.53
C ILE A 31 9.87 11.22 9.50
N LEU A 32 10.87 11.79 8.83
CA LEU A 32 12.22 11.21 8.79
C LEU A 32 12.87 11.14 10.18
N ALA A 33 12.58 12.08 11.07
CA ALA A 33 13.05 12.02 12.45
C ALA A 33 12.42 10.82 13.20
N ILE A 34 11.13 10.53 13.02
CA ILE A 34 10.48 9.32 13.56
C ILE A 34 11.21 8.08 13.06
N PHE A 35 11.38 7.94 11.73
CA PHE A 35 12.04 6.79 11.13
C PHE A 35 13.45 6.56 11.71
N SER A 36 14.22 7.64 11.90
CA SER A 36 15.54 7.57 12.52
C SER A 36 15.52 7.01 13.95
N ARG A 37 14.52 7.37 14.78
CA ARG A 37 14.36 6.84 16.15
C ARG A 37 14.09 5.33 16.15
N TYR A 38 13.45 4.81 15.11
CA TYR A 38 13.22 3.37 14.90
C TYR A 38 14.38 2.66 14.18
N GLY A 39 15.49 3.36 13.95
CA GLY A 39 16.71 2.80 13.38
C GLY A 39 16.73 2.75 11.85
N PHE A 40 15.75 3.34 11.16
CA PHE A 40 15.74 3.39 9.70
C PHE A 40 16.85 4.29 9.17
N LYS A 41 17.48 3.87 8.08
CA LYS A 41 18.56 4.58 7.40
C LYS A 41 18.08 5.08 6.05
N ARG A 42 18.35 6.35 5.76
CA ARG A 42 17.92 6.97 4.52
C ARG A 42 18.73 6.44 3.34
N VAL A 43 18.02 6.06 2.28
CA VAL A 43 18.56 5.73 0.96
C VAL A 43 18.05 6.75 -0.05
N ILE A 44 18.91 7.13 -1.00
CA ILE A 44 18.55 8.00 -2.11
C ILE A 44 18.63 7.16 -3.38
N THR A 45 17.51 7.03 -4.09
CA THR A 45 17.44 6.27 -5.35
C THR A 45 17.58 7.21 -6.56
N PRO A 46 18.06 6.71 -7.71
CA PRO A 46 18.06 7.50 -8.94
C PRO A 46 16.61 7.79 -9.38
N LEU A 47 16.42 8.92 -10.08
CA LEU A 47 15.12 9.30 -10.64
C LEU A 47 14.68 8.34 -11.76
N LEU A 48 15.65 7.81 -12.49
CA LEU A 48 15.46 6.96 -13.66
C LEU A 48 16.00 5.56 -13.42
N GLU A 49 15.30 4.57 -13.96
CA GLU A 49 15.81 3.20 -14.09
C GLU A 49 15.43 2.61 -15.45
N TYR A 50 16.13 1.56 -15.86
CA TYR A 50 15.72 0.79 -17.03
C TYR A 50 14.36 0.13 -16.78
N VAL A 51 13.49 0.19 -17.79
CA VAL A 51 12.11 -0.31 -17.67
C VAL A 51 12.09 -1.80 -17.37
N ASP A 52 12.97 -2.59 -17.98
CA ASP A 52 13.09 -4.02 -17.77
C ASP A 52 13.40 -4.38 -16.30
N VAL A 53 14.33 -3.65 -15.68
CA VAL A 53 14.72 -3.82 -14.27
C VAL A 53 13.61 -3.38 -13.32
N LEU A 54 13.02 -2.21 -13.58
CA LEU A 54 11.95 -1.67 -12.74
C LEU A 54 10.70 -2.57 -12.78
N SER A 55 10.39 -3.13 -13.96
CA SER A 55 9.18 -3.94 -14.18
C SER A 55 9.18 -5.28 -13.47
N LEU A 56 10.34 -5.77 -13.03
CA LEU A 56 10.42 -6.95 -12.16
C LEU A 56 9.63 -6.70 -10.87
N GLY A 57 9.83 -5.55 -10.24
CA GLY A 57 9.25 -5.25 -8.94
C GLY A 57 7.89 -4.54 -8.95
N MET A 58 7.40 -4.10 -10.11
CA MET A 58 6.11 -3.39 -10.21
C MET A 58 4.92 -4.35 -10.23
N GLY A 59 3.84 -3.98 -9.52
CA GLY A 59 2.53 -4.58 -9.72
C GLY A 59 1.93 -4.20 -11.08
N ASP A 60 1.09 -5.05 -11.65
CA ASP A 60 0.60 -4.89 -13.03
C ASP A 60 -0.14 -3.55 -13.26
N ASN A 61 -0.95 -3.12 -12.30
CA ASN A 61 -1.64 -1.82 -12.34
C ASN A 61 -0.70 -0.61 -12.48
N LEU A 62 0.55 -0.73 -12.03
CA LEU A 62 1.52 0.36 -12.09
C LEU A 62 2.28 0.38 -13.42
N LYS A 63 2.44 -0.78 -14.08
CA LYS A 63 3.16 -0.91 -15.37
C LYS A 63 2.54 -0.07 -16.49
N ASP A 64 1.22 0.09 -16.45
CA ASP A 64 0.45 0.90 -17.41
C ASP A 64 0.49 2.40 -17.10
N ARG A 65 1.03 2.78 -15.94
CA ARG A 65 1.14 4.17 -15.47
C ARG A 65 2.57 4.71 -15.49
N VAL A 66 3.49 4.02 -16.17
CA VAL A 66 4.90 4.42 -16.20
C VAL A 66 5.18 5.33 -17.39
N LEU A 67 5.81 6.48 -17.13
CA LEU A 67 6.36 7.34 -18.18
C LEU A 67 7.71 6.80 -18.64
N LYS A 68 7.79 6.45 -19.93
CA LYS A 68 8.91 5.76 -20.57
C LYS A 68 9.51 6.64 -21.66
N PHE A 69 10.83 6.58 -21.81
CA PHE A 69 11.54 7.25 -22.91
C PHE A 69 12.80 6.46 -23.29
N ILE A 70 13.34 6.76 -24.46
CA ILE A 70 14.57 6.16 -24.94
C ILE A 70 15.73 7.02 -24.43
N ASP A 71 16.67 6.40 -23.71
CA ASP A 71 17.93 7.03 -23.35
C ASP A 71 18.79 7.20 -24.63
N PRO A 72 19.05 8.44 -25.09
CA PRO A 72 19.79 8.67 -26.33
C PRO A 72 21.23 8.13 -26.29
N SER A 73 21.81 7.98 -25.10
CA SER A 73 23.18 7.51 -24.93
C SER A 73 23.33 6.00 -25.08
N THR A 74 22.29 5.23 -24.72
CA THR A 74 22.34 3.76 -24.72
C THR A 74 21.35 3.10 -25.68
N GLY A 75 20.36 3.85 -26.19
CA GLY A 75 19.25 3.33 -26.97
C GLY A 75 18.25 2.48 -26.16
N ARG A 76 18.45 2.32 -24.85
CA ARG A 76 17.58 1.52 -23.99
C ARG A 76 16.37 2.33 -23.51
N VAL A 77 15.29 1.62 -23.21
CA VAL A 77 14.10 2.23 -22.63
C VAL A 77 14.30 2.41 -21.12
N VAL A 78 14.20 3.66 -20.67
CA VAL A 78 14.23 4.05 -19.26
C VAL A 78 12.86 4.61 -18.85
N ALA A 79 12.62 4.64 -17.56
CA ALA A 79 11.40 5.18 -16.98
C ALA A 79 11.70 6.11 -15.81
N ILE A 80 10.83 7.11 -15.64
CA ILE A 80 10.73 7.85 -14.39
C ILE A 80 10.07 6.93 -13.36
N ARG A 81 10.66 6.83 -12.17
CA ARG A 81 10.17 5.96 -11.11
C ARG A 81 8.68 6.26 -10.76
N PRO A 82 7.78 5.27 -10.85
CA PRO A 82 6.38 5.40 -10.44
C PRO A 82 6.16 4.97 -8.98
N ASP A 83 7.17 4.36 -8.39
CA ASP A 83 7.25 3.87 -7.00
C ASP A 83 8.72 3.71 -6.59
N ILE A 84 9.02 3.76 -5.29
CA ILE A 84 10.38 3.64 -4.75
C ILE A 84 10.71 2.20 -4.32
N THR A 85 9.71 1.41 -3.93
CA THR A 85 9.88 0.06 -3.36
C THR A 85 10.65 -0.90 -4.28
N PRO A 86 10.38 -0.98 -5.61
CA PRO A 86 11.18 -1.80 -6.51
C PRO A 86 12.66 -1.40 -6.55
N GLN A 87 12.96 -0.10 -6.43
CA GLN A 87 14.34 0.39 -6.40
C GLN A 87 15.02 -0.01 -5.09
N ILE A 88 14.31 0.06 -3.96
CA ILE A 88 14.82 -0.39 -2.67
C ILE A 88 15.09 -1.90 -2.69
N ALA A 89 14.15 -2.69 -3.21
CA ALA A 89 14.32 -4.14 -3.36
C ALA A 89 15.55 -4.48 -4.22
N ARG A 90 15.76 -3.78 -5.35
CA ARG A 90 16.95 -3.92 -6.18
C ARG A 90 18.22 -3.53 -5.43
N ILE A 91 18.22 -2.43 -4.69
CA ILE A 91 19.38 -1.98 -3.89
C ILE A 91 19.71 -3.02 -2.82
N ALA A 92 18.71 -3.54 -2.11
CA ALA A 92 18.87 -4.61 -1.13
C ALA A 92 19.49 -5.85 -1.77
N ALA A 93 18.93 -6.32 -2.88
CA ALA A 93 19.37 -7.53 -3.58
C ALA A 93 20.79 -7.44 -4.19
N THR A 94 21.24 -6.25 -4.56
CA THR A 94 22.47 -6.07 -5.36
C THR A 94 23.62 -5.37 -4.64
N ARG A 95 23.31 -4.44 -3.72
CA ARG A 95 24.31 -3.59 -3.05
C ARG A 95 24.34 -3.78 -1.53
N MET A 96 23.30 -4.38 -0.96
CA MET A 96 23.19 -4.56 0.50
C MET A 96 22.92 -6.02 0.90
N ARG A 97 23.21 -6.98 0.01
CA ARG A 97 22.96 -8.40 0.27
C ARG A 97 23.66 -8.92 1.53
N ASP A 98 24.86 -8.40 1.81
CA ASP A 98 25.70 -8.82 2.94
C ASP A 98 25.57 -7.90 4.17
N TYR A 99 24.60 -6.97 4.16
CA TYR A 99 24.36 -6.10 5.31
C TYR A 99 23.64 -6.87 6.43
N PRO A 100 23.86 -6.50 7.71
CA PRO A 100 23.13 -7.10 8.82
C PRO A 100 21.61 -6.90 8.70
N LEU A 101 20.85 -7.97 8.93
CA LEU A 101 19.38 -7.94 8.95
C LEU A 101 18.85 -7.64 10.37
N PRO A 102 17.65 -7.04 10.49
CA PRO A 102 16.81 -6.55 9.40
C PRO A 102 17.36 -5.27 8.76
N LEU A 103 17.18 -5.09 7.44
CA LEU A 103 17.39 -3.79 6.80
C LEU A 103 16.17 -2.91 7.05
N LYS A 104 16.39 -1.79 7.72
CA LYS A 104 15.39 -0.73 7.92
C LYS A 104 15.79 0.46 7.06
N LEU A 105 15.15 0.63 5.90
CA LEU A 105 15.50 1.65 4.91
C LEU A 105 14.37 2.66 4.75
N CYS A 106 14.68 3.95 4.66
CA CYS A 106 13.67 4.97 4.41
C CYS A 106 14.06 5.91 3.28
N TYR A 107 13.07 6.63 2.74
CA TYR A 107 13.25 7.56 1.63
C TYR A 107 12.33 8.76 1.77
N ASN A 108 12.72 9.84 1.09
CA ASN A 108 11.89 11.01 0.83
C ASN A 108 12.18 11.41 -0.63
N ALA A 109 11.18 11.26 -1.50
CA ALA A 109 11.32 11.38 -2.95
C ALA A 109 9.97 11.58 -3.65
N SER A 110 9.98 12.32 -4.78
CA SER A 110 8.87 12.30 -5.72
C SER A 110 8.83 11.01 -6.55
N VAL A 111 7.62 10.55 -6.85
CA VAL A 111 7.31 9.56 -7.88
C VAL A 111 6.39 10.16 -8.94
N LEU A 112 6.48 9.64 -10.16
CA LEU A 112 5.69 10.15 -11.29
C LEU A 112 4.89 9.03 -11.96
N ARG A 113 3.58 9.23 -12.06
CA ARG A 113 2.63 8.28 -12.62
C ARG A 113 1.83 8.94 -13.72
N TYR A 114 1.68 8.24 -14.84
CA TYR A 114 0.76 8.61 -15.89
C TYR A 114 -0.68 8.33 -15.44
N HIS A 115 -1.56 9.31 -15.67
CA HIS A 115 -3.00 9.21 -15.49
C HIS A 115 -3.69 9.66 -16.77
N ASP A 116 -4.81 9.03 -17.11
CA ASP A 116 -5.69 9.56 -18.13
C ASP A 116 -6.30 10.88 -17.64
N ASN A 117 -6.45 11.86 -18.54
CA ASN A 117 -6.68 13.28 -18.24
C ASN A 117 -7.97 13.56 -17.44
N ARG A 118 -8.85 12.57 -17.28
CA ARG A 118 -10.16 12.66 -16.64
C ARG A 118 -10.17 12.34 -15.15
N ASP A 119 -9.07 11.82 -14.59
CA ASP A 119 -9.04 11.26 -13.23
C ASP A 119 -8.80 12.33 -12.14
N GLY A 120 -8.43 13.57 -12.51
CA GLY A 120 -8.14 14.65 -11.55
C GLY A 120 -7.03 14.32 -10.53
N ARG A 121 -6.25 13.29 -10.80
CA ARG A 121 -5.10 12.85 -9.98
C ARG A 121 -3.86 13.64 -10.36
N ARG A 122 -3.00 13.84 -9.36
CA ARG A 122 -1.66 14.39 -9.59
C ARG A 122 -0.82 13.30 -10.23
N SER A 123 -0.05 13.68 -11.24
CA SER A 123 0.93 12.78 -11.86
C SER A 123 2.15 12.65 -10.96
N GLU A 124 2.58 13.75 -10.33
CA GLU A 124 3.67 13.75 -9.35
C GLU A 124 3.12 13.66 -7.93
N VAL A 125 3.73 12.79 -7.11
CA VAL A 125 3.39 12.60 -5.70
C VAL A 125 4.67 12.61 -4.88
N LEU A 126 4.71 13.48 -3.86
CA LEU A 126 5.77 13.50 -2.85
C LEU A 126 5.55 12.40 -1.83
N GLN A 127 6.50 11.48 -1.74
CA GLN A 127 6.42 10.33 -0.84
C GLN A 127 7.55 10.33 0.19
N VAL A 128 7.18 10.06 1.45
CA VAL A 128 8.12 9.68 2.49
C VAL A 128 7.74 8.28 2.96
N GLY A 129 8.65 7.32 2.82
CA GLY A 129 8.34 5.91 3.08
C GLY A 129 9.46 5.15 3.76
N ALA A 130 9.11 3.96 4.23
CA ALA A 130 9.96 3.09 5.02
C ALA A 130 9.74 1.63 4.60
N GLU A 131 10.85 0.89 4.48
CA GLU A 131 10.90 -0.51 4.07
C GLU A 131 11.66 -1.31 5.14
N TYR A 132 11.03 -2.36 5.64
CA TYR A 132 11.59 -3.32 6.58
C TYR A 132 11.81 -4.63 5.84
N ILE A 133 13.06 -5.07 5.73
CA ILE A 133 13.45 -6.30 5.03
C ILE A 133 14.14 -7.24 6.02
N ALA A 134 13.66 -8.48 6.09
CA ALA A 134 14.19 -9.50 6.99
C ALA A 134 14.16 -10.89 6.35
N LYS A 135 14.80 -11.85 7.03
CA LYS A 135 14.87 -13.23 6.55
C LYS A 135 13.50 -13.91 6.51
N GLU A 136 12.67 -13.63 7.50
CA GLU A 136 11.34 -14.25 7.67
C GLU A 136 10.32 -13.17 7.98
N SER A 137 9.06 -13.44 7.63
CA SER A 137 7.93 -12.58 7.97
C SER A 137 7.60 -12.74 9.46
N SER A 138 7.13 -11.65 10.08
CA SER A 138 6.70 -11.70 11.47
C SER A 138 5.62 -10.64 11.76
N PRO A 139 4.67 -10.94 12.65
CA PRO A 139 3.66 -9.97 13.07
C PRO A 139 4.27 -8.75 13.78
N GLU A 140 5.42 -8.90 14.44
CA GLU A 140 6.13 -7.79 15.09
C GLU A 140 6.62 -6.77 14.06
N ALA A 141 7.12 -7.22 12.90
CA ALA A 141 7.55 -6.32 11.85
C ALA A 141 6.37 -5.54 11.24
N ASP A 142 5.24 -6.21 10.98
CA ASP A 142 4.03 -5.55 10.45
C ASP A 142 3.45 -4.56 11.46
N ALA A 143 3.38 -4.95 12.74
CA ALA A 143 2.93 -4.08 13.82
C ALA A 143 3.86 -2.87 13.99
N GLU A 144 5.18 -3.06 13.92
CA GLU A 144 6.16 -1.96 13.99
C GLU A 144 5.87 -0.92 12.89
N MET A 145 5.63 -1.35 11.65
CA MET A 145 5.32 -0.43 10.56
C MET A 145 4.04 0.37 10.79
N ILE A 146 2.97 -0.27 11.27
CA ILE A 146 1.70 0.39 11.58
C ILE A 146 1.86 1.37 12.75
N ILE A 147 2.62 1.00 13.78
CA ILE A 147 2.92 1.85 14.94
C ILE A 147 3.68 3.10 14.51
N ILE A 148 4.75 2.94 13.71
CA ILE A 148 5.54 4.07 13.19
C ILE A 148 4.64 4.99 12.37
N ALA A 149 3.77 4.44 11.53
CA ALA A 149 2.83 5.21 10.73
C ALA A 149 1.89 6.05 11.62
N ALA A 150 1.25 5.42 12.61
CA ALA A 150 0.35 6.09 13.54
C ALA A 150 1.05 7.14 14.42
N GLU A 151 2.26 6.83 14.91
CA GLU A 151 3.08 7.74 15.71
C GLU A 151 3.46 9.00 14.91
N ALA A 152 3.89 8.82 13.66
CA ALA A 152 4.24 9.94 12.80
C ALA A 152 3.04 10.87 12.56
N LEU A 153 1.86 10.32 12.24
CA LEU A 153 0.64 11.13 12.06
C LEU A 153 0.26 11.90 13.34
N ARG A 154 0.37 11.24 14.50
CA ARG A 154 0.10 11.87 15.80
C ARG A 154 1.10 12.99 16.12
N GLU A 155 2.39 12.80 15.86
CA GLU A 155 3.44 13.82 16.10
C GLU A 155 3.38 15.00 15.11
N LEU A 156 2.82 14.76 13.92
CA LEU A 156 2.46 15.83 13.00
C LEU A 156 1.28 16.66 13.50
N GLY A 157 0.50 16.14 14.44
CA GLY A 157 -0.65 16.82 15.05
C GLY A 157 -2.00 16.41 14.47
N LEU A 158 -2.06 15.36 13.64
CA LEU A 158 -3.33 14.83 13.16
C LEU A 158 -4.08 14.15 14.33
N LYS A 159 -5.31 14.59 14.57
CA LYS A 159 -6.18 14.05 15.63
C LYS A 159 -7.20 13.05 15.09
N ASP A 160 -7.78 13.36 13.93
CA ASP A 160 -8.88 12.61 13.33
C ASP A 160 -8.38 11.79 12.14
N PHE A 161 -7.73 10.66 12.41
CA PHE A 161 -7.31 9.69 11.40
C PHE A 161 -7.60 8.24 11.82
N LYS A 162 -7.70 7.36 10.84
CA LYS A 162 -7.82 5.90 11.00
C LYS A 162 -6.88 5.19 10.04
N ILE A 163 -6.32 4.08 10.48
CA ILE A 163 -5.54 3.15 9.66
C ILE A 163 -6.33 1.85 9.58
N ASP A 164 -6.88 1.58 8.41
CA ASP A 164 -7.54 0.32 8.11
C ASP A 164 -6.47 -0.75 7.87
N ILE A 165 -6.57 -1.89 8.55
CA ILE A 165 -5.67 -3.03 8.43
C ILE A 165 -6.44 -4.24 7.90
N GLY A 166 -5.86 -4.96 6.96
CA GLY A 166 -6.41 -6.18 6.39
C GLY A 166 -5.32 -7.22 6.18
N ASP A 167 -5.69 -8.39 5.65
CA ASP A 167 -4.73 -9.42 5.27
C ASP A 167 -5.15 -10.05 3.93
N VAL A 168 -4.35 -9.83 2.88
CA VAL A 168 -4.65 -10.40 1.56
C VAL A 168 -4.41 -11.91 1.52
N GLY A 169 -3.60 -12.46 2.42
CA GLY A 169 -3.41 -13.89 2.61
C GLY A 169 -4.70 -14.57 3.09
N PHE A 170 -5.48 -13.89 3.96
CA PHE A 170 -6.81 -14.37 4.35
C PHE A 170 -7.76 -14.44 3.14
N LEU A 171 -7.90 -13.35 2.39
CA LEU A 171 -8.77 -13.33 1.21
C LEU A 171 -8.32 -14.35 0.15
N ARG A 172 -7.02 -14.45 -0.11
CA ARG A 172 -6.46 -15.42 -1.05
C ARG A 172 -6.79 -16.85 -0.63
N ALA A 173 -6.60 -17.19 0.65
CA ALA A 173 -6.97 -18.50 1.17
C ALA A 173 -8.47 -18.79 1.06
N VAL A 174 -9.34 -17.79 1.21
CA VAL A 174 -10.78 -17.93 0.96
C VAL A 174 -11.04 -18.23 -0.52
N PHE A 175 -10.46 -17.45 -1.45
CA PHE A 175 -10.65 -17.62 -2.89
C PHE A 175 -10.06 -18.94 -3.42
N ASP A 176 -8.92 -19.39 -2.90
CA ASP A 176 -8.26 -20.64 -3.29
C ASP A 176 -9.08 -21.87 -2.88
N GLY A 177 -9.90 -21.74 -1.84
CA GLY A 177 -10.88 -22.76 -1.44
C GLY A 177 -12.09 -22.87 -2.38
N LEU A 178 -12.29 -21.90 -3.28
CA LEU A 178 -13.43 -21.87 -4.20
C LEU A 178 -13.06 -22.50 -5.54
N ASN A 179 -13.92 -23.40 -6.04
CA ASN A 179 -13.78 -23.97 -7.38
C ASN A 179 -14.34 -23.03 -8.46
N LEU A 180 -13.70 -21.88 -8.61
CA LEU A 180 -14.07 -20.81 -9.55
C LEU A 180 -12.93 -20.50 -10.51
N SER A 181 -13.27 -20.09 -11.72
CA SER A 181 -12.33 -19.54 -12.68
C SER A 181 -11.85 -18.13 -12.27
N GLU A 182 -10.69 -17.70 -12.77
CA GLU A 182 -10.15 -16.37 -12.47
C GLU A 182 -11.09 -15.20 -12.85
N PRO A 183 -11.82 -15.24 -13.99
CA PRO A 183 -12.84 -14.23 -14.29
C PRO A 183 -13.97 -14.17 -13.24
N GLU A 184 -14.41 -15.32 -12.74
CA GLU A 184 -15.47 -15.40 -11.71
C GLU A 184 -14.95 -14.87 -10.36
N LYS A 185 -13.73 -15.23 -9.96
CA LYS A 185 -13.08 -14.69 -8.76
C LYS A 185 -12.90 -13.17 -8.86
N LYS A 186 -12.53 -12.65 -10.04
CA LYS A 186 -12.38 -11.22 -10.28
C LYS A 186 -13.68 -10.46 -10.05
N LEU A 187 -14.82 -10.94 -10.58
CA LEU A 187 -16.12 -10.32 -10.36
C LEU A 187 -16.49 -10.25 -8.87
N ILE A 188 -16.27 -11.34 -8.14
CA ILE A 188 -16.51 -11.39 -6.69
C ILE A 188 -15.58 -10.41 -5.95
N LYS A 189 -14.29 -10.40 -6.29
CA LYS A 189 -13.28 -9.49 -5.71
C LYS A 189 -13.65 -8.02 -5.93
N GLU A 190 -14.11 -7.67 -7.13
CA GLU A 190 -14.56 -6.31 -7.45
C GLU A 190 -15.78 -5.90 -6.62
N ALA A 191 -16.80 -6.76 -6.52
CA ALA A 191 -17.98 -6.50 -5.71
C ALA A 191 -17.66 -6.33 -4.22
N ILE A 192 -16.76 -7.18 -3.68
CA ILE A 192 -16.25 -7.03 -2.30
C ILE A 192 -15.53 -5.69 -2.13
N GLY A 193 -14.65 -5.31 -3.07
CA GLY A 193 -13.86 -4.08 -2.98
C GLY A 193 -14.68 -2.79 -2.98
N ILE A 194 -15.81 -2.77 -3.68
CA ILE A 194 -16.75 -1.62 -3.67
C ILE A 194 -17.86 -1.77 -2.61
N LYS A 195 -17.79 -2.81 -1.77
CA LYS A 195 -18.76 -3.14 -0.72
C LYS A 195 -20.19 -3.32 -1.26
N ASP A 196 -20.33 -3.85 -2.48
CA ASP A 196 -21.62 -4.09 -3.14
C ASP A 196 -22.18 -5.48 -2.76
N SER A 197 -22.84 -5.55 -1.61
CA SER A 197 -23.45 -6.78 -1.10
C SER A 197 -24.56 -7.31 -2.03
N SER A 198 -25.30 -6.42 -2.69
CA SER A 198 -26.42 -6.80 -3.57
C SER A 198 -25.89 -7.36 -4.89
N GLY A 199 -24.92 -6.69 -5.51
CA GLY A 199 -24.27 -7.17 -6.72
C GLY A 199 -23.52 -8.48 -6.47
N LEU A 200 -22.85 -8.60 -5.33
CA LEU A 200 -22.19 -9.85 -4.93
C LEU A 200 -23.19 -11.02 -4.82
N ASP A 201 -24.37 -10.80 -4.24
CA ASP A 201 -25.40 -11.85 -4.15
C ASP A 201 -25.89 -12.29 -5.53
N GLN A 202 -26.13 -11.33 -6.44
CA GLN A 202 -26.53 -11.62 -7.82
C GLN A 202 -25.44 -12.41 -8.56
N ILE A 203 -24.17 -12.04 -8.39
CA ILE A 203 -23.03 -12.76 -8.96
C ILE A 203 -23.02 -14.20 -8.43
N ILE A 204 -23.07 -14.40 -7.11
CA ILE A 204 -23.07 -15.73 -6.50
C ILE A 204 -24.23 -16.60 -7.00
N ASN A 205 -25.44 -16.04 -7.11
CA ASN A 205 -26.62 -16.76 -7.60
C ASN A 205 -26.47 -17.18 -9.08
N SER A 206 -25.82 -16.34 -9.89
CA SER A 206 -25.55 -16.64 -11.31
C SER A 206 -24.55 -17.79 -11.51
N LEU A 207 -23.73 -18.12 -10.51
CA LEU A 207 -22.73 -19.19 -10.56
C LEU A 207 -23.32 -20.61 -10.37
N GLY A 208 -24.65 -20.75 -10.30
CA GLY A 208 -25.32 -22.05 -10.41
C GLY A 208 -24.97 -23.05 -9.31
N GLY A 209 -24.71 -22.59 -8.08
CA GLY A 209 -24.43 -23.46 -6.94
C GLY A 209 -22.99 -23.98 -6.84
N LYS A 210 -22.05 -23.43 -7.62
CA LYS A 210 -20.60 -23.71 -7.49
C LYS A 210 -20.01 -23.37 -6.11
N ILE A 211 -20.69 -22.51 -5.36
CA ILE A 211 -20.26 -22.03 -4.05
C ILE A 211 -21.11 -22.71 -2.97
N ALA A 212 -20.45 -23.37 -2.01
CA ALA A 212 -21.14 -24.00 -0.89
C ALA A 212 -21.81 -22.95 0.01
N LYS A 213 -22.86 -23.35 0.74
CA LYS A 213 -23.65 -22.44 1.59
C LYS A 213 -22.78 -21.68 2.61
N ALA A 214 -21.79 -22.35 3.22
CA ALA A 214 -20.89 -21.75 4.19
C ALA A 214 -20.00 -20.66 3.56
N ASP A 215 -19.46 -20.93 2.37
CA ASP A 215 -18.61 -19.97 1.66
C ASP A 215 -19.42 -18.79 1.12
N ARG A 216 -20.67 -19.01 0.68
CA ARG A 216 -21.60 -17.92 0.31
C ARG A 216 -21.81 -16.95 1.46
N GLU A 217 -22.05 -17.48 2.67
CA GLU A 217 -22.27 -16.65 3.85
C GLU A 217 -21.00 -15.86 4.23
N LEU A 218 -19.82 -16.48 4.14
CA LEU A 218 -18.56 -15.78 4.34
C LEU A 218 -18.36 -14.67 3.31
N LEU A 219 -18.51 -14.95 2.02
CA LEU A 219 -18.32 -13.98 0.94
C LEU A 219 -19.22 -12.76 1.09
N LEU A 220 -20.51 -12.96 1.37
CA LEU A 220 -21.44 -11.85 1.60
C LEU A 220 -21.01 -11.02 2.81
N ASN A 221 -20.57 -11.68 3.89
CA ASN A 221 -20.12 -10.99 5.10
C ASN A 221 -18.82 -10.20 4.90
N LEU A 222 -17.95 -10.55 3.95
CA LEU A 222 -16.73 -9.78 3.65
C LEU A 222 -17.01 -8.33 3.23
N THR A 223 -18.20 -8.04 2.71
CA THR A 223 -18.62 -6.64 2.43
C THR A 223 -18.88 -5.83 3.70
N THR A 224 -18.99 -6.49 4.85
CA THR A 224 -19.35 -5.89 6.15
C THR A 224 -18.39 -6.24 7.29
N PHE A 225 -17.32 -6.99 7.01
CA PHE A 225 -16.27 -7.34 7.98
C PHE A 225 -15.27 -6.20 8.15
N TYR A 226 -15.80 -5.08 8.65
CA TYR A 226 -15.05 -3.92 9.10
C TYR A 226 -15.38 -3.61 10.56
N GLY A 227 -14.38 -3.22 11.38
CA GLY A 227 -14.58 -3.01 12.83
C GLY A 227 -13.31 -3.20 13.66
N GLU A 228 -13.45 -3.72 14.88
CA GLU A 228 -12.32 -4.02 15.77
C GLU A 228 -12.09 -5.54 15.89
N ASP A 229 -11.64 -6.03 17.05
CA ASP A 229 -11.25 -7.42 17.27
C ASP A 229 -12.41 -8.42 17.11
N GLU A 230 -13.65 -7.98 17.25
CA GLU A 230 -14.83 -8.82 16.99
C GLU A 230 -14.91 -9.30 15.53
N VAL A 231 -14.35 -8.55 14.58
CA VAL A 231 -14.33 -8.94 13.16
C VAL A 231 -13.50 -10.22 12.97
N ILE A 232 -12.34 -10.31 13.62
CA ILE A 232 -11.48 -11.50 13.57
C ILE A 232 -12.22 -12.70 14.17
N LYS A 233 -12.91 -12.50 15.30
CA LYS A 233 -13.70 -13.57 15.95
C LYS A 233 -14.82 -14.08 15.04
N LYS A 234 -15.56 -13.17 14.40
CA LYS A 234 -16.61 -13.51 13.44
C LYS A 234 -16.05 -14.30 12.25
N ALA A 235 -14.99 -13.80 11.62
CA ALA A 235 -14.36 -14.47 10.48
C ALA A 235 -13.83 -15.87 10.83
N SER A 236 -13.23 -16.04 12.02
CA SER A 236 -12.72 -17.33 12.50
C SER A 236 -13.82 -18.40 12.59
N ALA A 237 -15.05 -18.02 12.95
CA ALA A 237 -16.18 -18.95 13.04
C ALA A 237 -16.65 -19.47 11.67
N PHE A 238 -16.34 -18.75 10.58
CA PHE A 238 -16.61 -19.21 9.21
C PHE A 238 -15.51 -20.12 8.71
N VAL A 239 -14.24 -19.73 8.90
CA VAL A 239 -13.08 -20.51 8.43
C VAL A 239 -13.01 -21.91 9.04
N GLY A 240 -13.35 -22.03 10.34
CA GLY A 240 -13.37 -23.32 11.04
C GLY A 240 -14.33 -24.36 10.42
N LYS A 241 -15.30 -23.93 9.62
CA LYS A 241 -16.24 -24.81 8.90
C LYS A 241 -15.73 -25.22 7.52
N SER A 242 -14.89 -24.40 6.89
CA SER A 242 -14.38 -24.61 5.51
C SER A 242 -13.06 -25.37 5.46
N GLY A 243 -12.40 -25.66 6.60
CA GLY A 243 -11.15 -26.44 6.65
C GLY A 243 -9.90 -25.71 6.13
N ALA A 244 -9.98 -24.40 5.91
CA ALA A 244 -8.90 -23.61 5.31
C ALA A 244 -7.83 -23.19 6.34
N SER A 245 -6.84 -24.06 6.58
CA SER A 245 -5.75 -23.81 7.54
C SER A 245 -4.92 -22.55 7.23
N ALA A 246 -4.83 -22.12 5.96
CA ALA A 246 -4.15 -20.89 5.57
C ALA A 246 -4.93 -19.63 5.98
N ALA A 247 -6.27 -19.65 5.88
CA ALA A 247 -7.11 -18.53 6.30
C ALA A 247 -7.04 -18.36 7.83
N SER A 248 -7.06 -19.45 8.60
CA SER A 248 -6.90 -19.40 10.07
C SER A 248 -5.57 -18.78 10.48
N ARG A 249 -4.45 -19.19 9.85
CA ARG A 249 -3.13 -18.62 10.12
C ARG A 249 -3.07 -17.12 9.82
N SER A 250 -3.72 -16.67 8.75
CA SER A 250 -3.78 -15.24 8.38
C SER A 250 -4.57 -14.44 9.42
N LEU A 251 -5.69 -14.97 9.90
CA LEU A 251 -6.47 -14.35 10.98
C LEU A 251 -5.70 -14.32 12.32
N GLU A 252 -4.96 -15.37 12.64
CA GLU A 252 -4.09 -15.41 13.83
C GLU A 252 -2.95 -14.37 13.73
N ASN A 253 -2.32 -14.26 12.56
CA ASN A 253 -1.30 -13.25 12.30
C ASN A 253 -1.87 -11.83 12.46
N LEU A 254 -3.00 -11.53 11.81
CA LEU A 254 -3.70 -10.25 11.93
C LEU A 254 -4.09 -9.93 13.38
N LYS A 255 -4.55 -10.93 14.14
CA LYS A 255 -4.83 -10.78 15.57
C LYS A 255 -3.60 -10.41 16.38
N CYS A 256 -2.46 -11.06 16.09
CA CYS A 256 -1.19 -10.75 16.74
C CYS A 256 -0.77 -9.30 16.46
N VAL A 257 -0.81 -8.89 15.19
CA VAL A 257 -0.52 -7.52 14.76
C VAL A 257 -1.41 -6.51 15.49
N PHE A 258 -2.73 -6.71 15.46
CA PHE A 258 -3.67 -5.81 16.14
C PHE A 258 -3.41 -5.73 17.65
N SER A 259 -3.07 -6.85 18.29
CA SER A 259 -2.76 -6.89 19.73
C SER A 259 -1.50 -6.08 20.05
N ILE A 260 -0.42 -6.25 19.28
CA ILE A 260 0.83 -5.48 19.47
C ILE A 260 0.58 -3.98 19.30
N VAL A 261 -0.18 -3.59 18.28
CA VAL A 261 -0.55 -2.18 18.04
C VAL A 261 -1.39 -1.62 19.20
N ALA A 262 -2.34 -2.40 19.69
CA ALA A 262 -3.18 -2.02 20.82
C ALA A 262 -2.37 -1.86 22.12
N ASP A 263 -1.48 -2.81 22.41
CA ASP A 263 -0.58 -2.79 23.59
C ASP A 263 0.38 -1.59 23.58
N LYS A 264 0.67 -1.05 22.40
CA LYS A 264 1.46 0.18 22.22
C LYS A 264 0.63 1.46 22.31
N GLY A 265 -0.66 1.37 22.61
CA GLY A 265 -1.54 2.52 22.82
C GLY A 265 -2.08 3.15 21.53
N PHE A 266 -2.09 2.40 20.42
CA PHE A 266 -2.58 2.88 19.13
C PHE A 266 -3.89 2.24 18.67
N LYS A 267 -4.58 1.50 19.57
CA LYS A 267 -5.86 0.83 19.27
C LYS A 267 -6.87 1.78 18.63
N ASP A 268 -7.04 2.98 19.20
CA ASP A 268 -8.05 3.93 18.75
C ASP A 268 -7.78 4.53 17.36
N PHE A 269 -6.61 4.29 16.79
CA PHE A 269 -6.26 4.73 15.44
C PHE A 269 -6.37 3.63 14.39
N VAL A 270 -6.70 2.40 14.78
CA VAL A 270 -6.69 1.24 13.89
C VAL A 270 -8.07 0.59 13.80
N THR A 271 -8.42 0.18 12.60
CA THR A 271 -9.66 -0.54 12.26
C THR A 271 -9.30 -1.73 11.40
N ILE A 272 -10.03 -2.82 11.52
CA ILE A 272 -9.83 -4.03 10.71
C ILE A 272 -10.82 -4.00 9.55
N ASP A 273 -10.36 -4.26 8.33
CA ASP A 273 -11.19 -4.51 7.15
C ASP A 273 -10.71 -5.79 6.42
N LEU A 274 -11.47 -6.88 6.59
CA LEU A 274 -11.16 -8.16 5.94
C LEU A 274 -11.65 -8.22 4.48
N GLY A 275 -12.41 -7.23 4.04
CA GLY A 275 -12.88 -7.10 2.66
C GLY A 275 -12.03 -6.15 1.83
N GLU A 276 -10.83 -5.77 2.28
CA GLU A 276 -9.93 -4.92 1.50
C GLU A 276 -9.19 -5.75 0.45
N VAL A 277 -9.37 -5.40 -0.83
CA VAL A 277 -8.85 -6.12 -2.00
C VAL A 277 -7.79 -5.31 -2.75
N ARG A 278 -7.48 -4.09 -2.31
CA ARG A 278 -6.43 -3.24 -2.90
C ARG A 278 -5.07 -3.92 -2.76
N GLY A 279 -4.31 -3.90 -3.85
CA GLY A 279 -2.99 -4.51 -3.88
C GLY A 279 -2.99 -6.03 -3.72
N PHE A 280 -4.14 -6.72 -3.88
CA PHE A 280 -4.26 -8.18 -3.76
C PHE A 280 -3.25 -8.95 -4.62
N ASP A 281 -2.92 -8.43 -5.80
CA ASP A 281 -1.99 -9.05 -6.76
C ASP A 281 -0.51 -8.71 -6.45
N TYR A 282 -0.25 -7.78 -5.52
CA TYR A 282 1.09 -7.31 -5.13
C TYR A 282 1.50 -7.77 -3.72
N TYR A 283 0.62 -7.60 -2.73
CA TYR A 283 0.90 -7.92 -1.33
C TYR A 283 0.74 -9.42 -1.05
N THR A 284 1.42 -9.90 -0.01
CA THR A 284 1.45 -11.31 0.40
C THR A 284 0.78 -11.58 1.75
N GLY A 285 0.56 -10.56 2.58
CA GLY A 285 -0.02 -10.69 3.93
C GLY A 285 -0.74 -9.42 4.40
N ILE A 286 -0.32 -8.87 5.53
CA ILE A 286 -0.91 -7.65 6.10
C ILE A 286 -0.85 -6.50 5.09
N ILE A 287 -1.95 -5.78 4.97
CA ILE A 287 -2.06 -4.53 4.22
C ILE A 287 -2.66 -3.47 5.11
N PHE A 288 -2.33 -2.21 4.85
CA PHE A 288 -2.93 -1.11 5.59
C PHE A 288 -2.98 0.20 4.80
N GLU A 289 -4.03 0.97 5.04
CA GLU A 289 -4.21 2.30 4.45
C GLU A 289 -4.67 3.29 5.53
N GLY A 290 -4.12 4.50 5.50
CA GLY A 290 -4.50 5.55 6.43
C GLY A 290 -5.39 6.60 5.76
N PHE A 291 -6.43 7.00 6.46
CA PHE A 291 -7.36 8.06 6.05
C PHE A 291 -7.47 9.11 7.14
N ALA A 292 -7.58 10.38 6.74
CA ALA A 292 -7.80 11.48 7.65
C ALA A 292 -9.01 12.31 7.23
N ARG A 293 -9.67 12.89 8.22
CA ARG A 293 -10.84 13.75 7.99
C ARG A 293 -10.46 14.92 7.07
N GLY A 294 -11.34 15.21 6.10
CA GLY A 294 -11.14 16.32 5.16
C GLY A 294 -10.33 15.96 3.90
N VAL A 295 -9.80 14.73 3.82
CA VAL A 295 -9.10 14.23 2.63
C VAL A 295 -9.89 13.07 2.03
N GLY A 296 -10.33 13.20 0.77
CA GLY A 296 -11.07 12.16 0.06
C GLY A 296 -10.19 11.03 -0.51
N LYS A 297 -8.95 10.91 -0.05
CA LYS A 297 -7.92 9.97 -0.52
C LYS A 297 -7.10 9.49 0.67
N SER A 298 -6.41 8.36 0.53
CA SER A 298 -5.49 7.88 1.56
C SER A 298 -4.31 8.85 1.74
N ILE A 299 -3.88 8.99 2.98
CA ILE A 299 -2.70 9.76 3.40
C ILE A 299 -1.45 8.87 3.51
N LEU A 300 -1.64 7.55 3.59
CA LEU A 300 -0.60 6.54 3.50
C LEU A 300 -1.19 5.23 3.01
N SER A 301 -0.33 4.39 2.44
CA SER A 301 -0.63 2.99 2.18
C SER A 301 0.62 2.13 2.31
N GLY A 302 0.43 0.88 2.67
CA GLY A 302 1.50 -0.07 2.89
C GLY A 302 1.03 -1.50 3.05
N GLY A 303 1.99 -2.38 3.27
CA GLY A 303 1.74 -3.80 3.48
C GLY A 303 2.98 -4.67 3.26
N ARG A 304 2.76 -5.97 3.45
CA ARG A 304 3.74 -7.04 3.31
C ARG A 304 3.81 -7.55 1.87
N TYR A 305 5.02 -7.69 1.34
CA TYR A 305 5.30 -8.05 -0.06
C TYR A 305 6.47 -9.05 -0.21
N ASP A 306 6.41 -10.19 0.47
CA ASP A 306 7.55 -11.12 0.64
C ASP A 306 8.14 -11.67 -0.69
N ASN A 307 7.38 -11.64 -1.78
CA ASN A 307 7.82 -12.16 -3.08
C ASN A 307 8.62 -11.14 -3.91
N LEU A 308 8.70 -9.87 -3.51
CA LEU A 308 9.29 -8.82 -4.34
C LEU A 308 10.80 -8.99 -4.52
N LEU A 309 11.54 -9.18 -3.42
CA LEU A 309 13.00 -9.22 -3.48
C LEU A 309 13.52 -10.47 -4.19
N GLY A 310 12.76 -11.58 -4.14
CA GLY A 310 13.03 -12.79 -4.91
C GLY A 310 13.07 -12.57 -6.42
N LYS A 311 12.31 -11.59 -6.95
CA LYS A 311 12.37 -11.20 -8.37
C LYS A 311 13.69 -10.57 -8.78
N TYR A 312 14.48 -10.10 -7.80
CA TYR A 312 15.84 -9.61 -7.97
C TYR A 312 16.90 -10.65 -7.49
N GLY A 313 16.47 -11.88 -7.23
CA GLY A 313 17.33 -12.98 -6.78
C GLY A 313 17.73 -12.91 -5.31
N PHE A 314 16.95 -12.26 -4.45
CA PHE A 314 17.24 -12.14 -3.03
C PHE A 314 15.98 -12.43 -2.19
N ASP A 315 15.68 -13.71 -1.98
CA ASP A 315 14.48 -14.13 -1.25
C ASP A 315 14.53 -13.67 0.21
N MET A 316 13.73 -12.66 0.53
CA MET A 316 13.63 -12.02 1.83
C MET A 316 12.19 -11.53 2.03
N ALA A 317 11.69 -11.69 3.25
CA ALA A 317 10.41 -11.11 3.66
C ALA A 317 10.54 -9.59 3.76
N ALA A 318 9.48 -8.87 3.38
CA ALA A 318 9.50 -7.43 3.41
C ALA A 318 8.11 -6.82 3.67
N THR A 319 8.08 -5.73 4.40
CA THR A 319 6.88 -4.96 4.71
C THR A 319 7.25 -3.47 4.76
N GLY A 320 6.33 -2.62 4.33
CA GLY A 320 6.65 -1.21 4.14
C GLY A 320 5.43 -0.34 3.92
N PHE A 321 5.65 0.97 3.91
CA PHE A 321 4.62 1.94 3.58
C PHE A 321 5.21 3.26 3.09
N ALA A 322 4.36 4.05 2.46
CA ALA A 322 4.66 5.43 2.08
C ALA A 322 3.53 6.37 2.47
N PHE A 323 3.90 7.53 2.97
CA PHE A 323 3.01 8.68 3.15
C PHE A 323 2.87 9.46 1.83
N ASP A 324 1.69 9.98 1.55
CA ASP A 324 1.47 11.07 0.61
C ASP A 324 1.55 12.39 1.38
N VAL A 325 2.68 13.08 1.23
CA VAL A 325 3.01 14.28 2.03
C VAL A 325 1.98 15.39 1.82
N GLU A 326 1.50 15.55 0.59
CA GLU A 326 0.56 16.61 0.25
C GLU A 326 -0.85 16.31 0.78
N ASN A 327 -1.27 15.05 0.81
CA ASN A 327 -2.52 14.64 1.43
C ASN A 327 -2.45 14.84 2.96
N ILE A 328 -1.31 14.58 3.60
CA ILE A 328 -1.09 14.89 5.02
C ILE A 328 -1.23 16.40 5.29
N ILE A 329 -0.58 17.23 4.49
CA ILE A 329 -0.67 18.70 4.61
C ILE A 329 -2.11 19.17 4.47
N THR A 330 -2.83 18.61 3.49
CA THR A 330 -4.27 18.87 3.32
C THR A 330 -5.06 18.47 4.57
N ALA A 331 -4.75 17.32 5.20
CA ALA A 331 -5.38 16.85 6.42
C ALA A 331 -5.06 17.74 7.65
N LEU A 332 -3.87 18.33 7.70
CA LEU A 332 -3.46 19.27 8.75
C LEU A 332 -4.22 20.61 8.67
N GLY A 333 -5.00 20.84 7.61
CA GLY A 333 -5.71 22.10 7.37
C GLY A 333 -4.81 23.21 6.81
N GLU A 334 -3.54 22.89 6.55
CA GLU A 334 -2.64 23.69 5.73
C GLU A 334 -3.06 23.48 4.27
N LYS A 335 -4.06 24.20 3.80
CA LYS A 335 -4.49 24.07 2.40
C LYS A 335 -3.32 24.52 1.50
N PRO A 336 -2.78 23.66 0.60
CA PRO A 336 -2.03 24.18 -0.53
C PRO A 336 -3.01 25.03 -1.33
N ARG A 337 -2.77 26.34 -1.40
CA ARG A 337 -3.67 27.24 -2.11
C ARG A 337 -3.64 26.83 -3.57
N ARG A 338 -4.79 26.40 -4.11
CA ARG A 338 -4.95 26.24 -5.55
C ARG A 338 -4.71 27.61 -6.18
N VAL A 339 -3.60 27.75 -6.92
CA VAL A 339 -3.37 28.89 -7.82
C VAL A 339 -4.10 28.61 -9.13
#